data_AF-A0A392MF55-F1
#
_entry.id   AF-A0A392MF55-F1
#
_cell.length_a   1.000
_cell.length_b   1.000
_cell.length_c   1.000
_cell.angle_alpha   90.00
_cell.angle_beta   90.00
_cell.angle_gamma   90.00
#
_symmetry.space_group_name_H-M   'P 1'
#
loop_
_entity.id
_entity.type
_entity.pdbx_description
1 polymer ?
#
loop_
_entity_poly.entity_id
_entity_poly.type
_entity_poly.pdbx_seq_one_letter_code
_entity_poly.pdbx_strand_id
1 'polypeptide(L)'
;HYQDLHWAKVIWSPDIPPSKSLLVWRLMHNKVPTDDNLMLRGCELPSMCSICSKTVESSFHIFFECAYAVKLWSWYANCLDMALQFSSMEDMWKL
;
A
#
# COMPACT_ATOMS: atom_id res chain seq x y z
N HIS A 1 -18.44 -7.80 23.56
CA HIS A 1 -19.01 -7.43 22.24
C HIS A 1 -17.88 -7.31 21.24
N TYR A 2 -17.75 -8.25 20.30
CA TYR A 2 -16.78 -8.13 19.21
C TYR A 2 -17.41 -7.26 18.11
N GLN A 3 -16.77 -6.16 17.74
CA GLN A 3 -17.23 -5.34 16.62
C GLN A 3 -16.98 -6.11 15.31
N ASP A 4 -17.98 -6.18 14.44
CA ASP A 4 -17.80 -6.80 13.12
C ASP A 4 -16.99 -5.85 12.22
N LEU A 5 -15.68 -6.08 12.18
CA LEU A 5 -14.74 -5.29 11.39
C LEU A 5 -14.71 -5.87 9.97
N HIS A 6 -15.53 -5.33 9.07
CA HIS A 6 -15.63 -5.80 7.68
C HIS A 6 -14.26 -5.90 6.99
N TRP A 7 -13.40 -4.90 7.22
CA TRP A 7 -12.03 -4.89 6.68
C TRP A 7 -11.19 -6.10 7.10
N ALA A 8 -11.41 -6.65 8.29
CA ALA A 8 -10.61 -7.75 8.81
C ALA A 8 -10.88 -9.02 8.01
N LYS A 9 -12.13 -9.24 7.55
CA LYS A 9 -12.49 -10.39 6.72
C LYS A 9 -11.83 -10.32 5.34
N VAL A 10 -11.63 -9.11 4.80
CA VAL A 10 -10.96 -8.90 3.51
C VAL A 10 -9.47 -9.21 3.60
N ILE A 11 -8.80 -8.76 4.67
CA ILE A 11 -7.35 -8.94 4.84
C ILE A 11 -6.99 -10.35 5.30
N TRP A 12 -7.76 -10.91 6.24
CA TRP A 12 -7.46 -12.19 6.89
C TRP A 12 -8.26 -13.36 6.28
N SER A 13 -8.21 -13.45 4.95
CA SER A 13 -8.76 -14.59 4.21
C SER A 13 -7.83 -15.81 4.29
N PRO A 14 -8.36 -17.05 4.40
CA PRO A 14 -7.55 -18.27 4.34
C PRO A 14 -6.79 -18.45 3.02
N ASP A 15 -7.22 -17.79 1.94
CA ASP A 15 -6.58 -17.85 0.62
C ASP A 15 -5.35 -16.93 0.52
N ILE A 16 -5.14 -16.05 1.50
CA ILE A 16 -4.04 -15.09 1.52
C ILE A 16 -3.00 -15.57 2.55
N PRO A 17 -1.72 -15.76 2.14
CA PRO A 17 -0.67 -16.09 3.09
C PRO A 17 -0.57 -15.05 4.22
N PRO A 18 -0.39 -15.45 5.50
CA PRO A 18 -0.39 -14.51 6.64
C PRO A 18 0.62 -13.36 6.51
N SER A 19 1.74 -13.58 5.83
CA SER A 19 2.74 -12.53 5.57
C SER A 19 2.22 -11.42 4.64
N LYS A 20 1.40 -11.78 3.64
CA LYS A 20 0.76 -10.83 2.72
C LYS A 20 -0.36 -10.09 3.42
N SER A 21 -1.20 -10.78 4.20
CA SER A 21 -2.21 -10.16 5.04
C SER A 21 -1.61 -9.15 6.01
N LEU A 22 -0.50 -9.50 6.67
CA LEU A 22 0.20 -8.59 7.58
C LEU A 22 0.75 -7.36 6.85
N LEU A 23 1.29 -7.52 5.63
CA LEU A 23 1.75 -6.40 4.82
C LEU A 23 0.59 -5.45 4.46
N VAL A 24 -0.53 -5.99 3.98
CA VAL A 24 -1.73 -5.19 3.65
C VAL A 24 -2.24 -4.49 4.89
N TRP A 25 -2.37 -5.20 6.03
CA TRP A 25 -2.75 -4.58 7.30
C TRP A 25 -1.83 -3.41 7.68
N ARG A 26 -0.51 -3.59 7.56
CA ARG A 26 0.44 -2.49 7.81
C ARG A 26 0.24 -1.33 6.85
N LEU A 27 0.02 -1.62 5.57
CA LEU A 27 -0.21 -0.60 4.55
C LEU A 27 -1.45 0.24 4.86
N MET A 28 -2.57 -0.43 5.15
CA MET A 28 -3.85 0.21 5.45
C MET A 28 -3.85 1.05 6.73
N HIS A 29 -3.00 0.71 7.69
CA HIS A 29 -2.85 1.45 8.95
C HIS A 29 -1.67 2.43 8.95
N ASN A 30 -1.05 2.69 7.79
CA ASN A 30 0.15 3.51 7.63
C ASN A 30 1.29 3.11 8.61
N LYS A 31 1.57 1.80 8.67
CA LYS A 31 2.58 1.17 9.52
C LYS A 31 3.70 0.49 8.74
N VAL A 32 3.75 0.66 7.41
CA VAL A 32 4.88 0.19 6.61
C VAL A 32 6.12 1.02 6.99
N PRO A 33 7.30 0.40 7.14
CA PRO A 33 8.52 1.09 7.54
C PRO A 33 9.16 1.84 6.35
N THR A 34 8.38 2.71 5.71
CA THR A 34 8.87 3.66 4.70
C THR A 34 9.64 4.78 5.37
N ASP A 35 10.53 5.45 4.62
CA ASP A 35 11.35 6.55 5.15
C ASP A 35 10.50 7.60 5.87
N ASP A 36 9.37 8.02 5.28
CA ASP A 36 8.45 8.99 5.90
C ASP A 36 7.96 8.55 7.30
N ASN A 37 7.56 7.28 7.43
CA ASN A 37 7.06 6.68 8.65
C ASN A 37 8.17 6.43 9.67
N LEU A 38 9.40 6.21 9.24
CA LEU A 38 10.58 6.13 10.10
C LEU A 38 10.97 7.51 10.62
N MET A 39 10.92 8.54 9.79
CA MET A 39 11.16 9.94 10.18
C MET A 39 10.16 10.41 11.23
N LEU A 40 8.88 10.07 11.09
CA LEU A 40 7.85 10.33 12.10
C LEU A 40 8.14 9.66 13.46
N ARG A 41 9.01 8.65 13.49
CA ARG A 41 9.43 7.93 14.71
C ARG A 41 10.80 8.37 15.22
N GLY A 42 11.36 9.45 14.67
CA GLY A 42 12.62 10.03 15.11
C GLY A 42 13.87 9.42 14.46
N CYS A 43 13.73 8.63 13.38
CA CYS A 43 14.88 8.23 12.57
C CYS A 43 15.22 9.35 11.59
N GLU A 44 16.43 9.92 11.66
CA GLU A 44 16.90 10.87 10.67
C GLU A 44 17.57 10.12 9.51
N LEU A 45 16.95 10.15 8.33
CA LEU A 45 17.47 9.54 7.12
C LEU A 45 17.13 10.38 5.89
N PRO A 46 17.99 10.40 4.86
CA PRO A 46 17.63 10.98 3.57
C PRO A 46 16.52 10.14 2.94
N SER A 47 15.40 10.76 2.57
CA SER A 47 14.30 10.03 1.94
C SER A 47 14.39 10.05 0.42
N MET A 48 14.37 8.86 -0.18
CA MET A 48 14.29 8.68 -1.62
C MET A 48 13.74 7.29 -1.93
N CYS A 49 12.69 7.25 -2.76
CA CYS A 49 12.09 6.01 -3.22
C CYS A 49 13.14 5.07 -3.82
N SER A 50 13.30 3.92 -3.20
CA SER A 50 14.23 2.86 -3.61
C SER A 50 13.95 2.27 -5.01
N ILE A 51 12.73 2.49 -5.54
CA ILE A 51 12.30 1.95 -6.83
C ILE A 51 12.54 2.93 -7.97
N CYS A 52 12.11 4.20 -7.81
CA CYS A 52 12.17 5.18 -8.89
C CYS A 52 13.33 6.17 -8.76
N SER A 53 13.92 6.30 -7.58
CA SER A 53 15.02 7.23 -7.25
C SER A 53 14.74 8.69 -7.62
N LYS A 54 13.47 9.12 -7.60
CA LYS A 54 13.05 10.46 -8.05
C LYS A 54 12.28 11.27 -7.02
N THR A 55 11.55 10.60 -6.13
CA THR A 55 10.65 11.22 -5.15
C THR A 55 10.90 10.64 -3.76
N VAL A 56 10.38 11.29 -2.73
CA VAL A 56 10.40 10.82 -1.33
C VAL A 56 9.74 9.45 -1.23
N GLU A 57 10.27 8.59 -0.36
CA GLU A 57 9.69 7.28 -0.10
C GLU A 57 8.51 7.40 0.89
N SER A 58 7.31 7.19 0.37
CA SER A 58 6.08 7.05 1.16
C SER A 58 5.36 5.77 0.78
N SER A 59 4.48 5.31 1.68
CA SER A 59 3.65 4.13 1.43
C SER A 59 2.77 4.31 0.19
N PHE A 60 2.13 5.47 0.04
CA PHE A 60 1.31 5.75 -1.14
C PHE A 60 2.14 5.81 -2.42
N HIS A 61 3.33 6.42 -2.35
CA HIS A 61 4.22 6.50 -3.51
C HIS A 61 4.65 5.11 -3.99
N ILE A 62 5.20 4.27 -3.10
CA ILE A 62 5.70 2.94 -3.48
C ILE A 62 4.61 2.08 -4.13
N PHE A 63 3.40 2.12 -3.61
CA PHE A 63 2.33 1.23 -4.03
C PHE A 63 1.44 1.78 -5.13
N PHE A 64 1.36 3.10 -5.35
CA PHE A 64 0.37 3.69 -6.26
C PHE A 64 0.93 4.76 -7.22
N GLU A 65 1.79 5.67 -6.77
CA GLU A 65 2.27 6.79 -7.62
C GLU A 65 3.59 6.49 -8.33
N CYS A 66 4.39 5.58 -7.80
CA CYS A 66 5.68 5.23 -8.35
C CYS A 66 5.50 4.77 -9.80
N ALA A 67 6.36 5.24 -10.71
CA ALA A 67 6.28 4.89 -12.12
C ALA A 67 6.27 3.37 -12.37
N TYR A 68 6.89 2.59 -11.47
CA TYR A 68 6.80 1.13 -11.48
C TYR A 68 5.41 0.63 -11.08
N ALA A 69 4.86 1.13 -9.97
CA ALA A 69 3.54 0.77 -9.48
C ALA A 69 2.43 1.12 -10.49
N VAL A 70 2.47 2.32 -11.07
CA VAL A 70 1.52 2.76 -12.11
C VAL A 70 1.52 1.79 -13.29
N LYS A 71 2.68 1.36 -13.75
CA LYS A 71 2.79 0.37 -14.84
C LYS A 71 2.19 -0.97 -14.45
N LEU A 72 2.47 -1.45 -13.23
CA LEU A 72 1.93 -2.71 -12.71
C LEU A 72 0.41 -2.68 -12.64
N TRP A 73 -0.16 -1.63 -12.06
CA TRP A 73 -1.61 -1.48 -11.95
C TRP A 73 -2.27 -1.29 -13.31
N SER A 74 -1.66 -0.54 -14.22
CA SER A 74 -2.17 -0.40 -15.59
C SER A 74 -2.19 -1.75 -16.32
N TRP A 75 -1.13 -2.56 -16.18
CA TRP A 75 -1.09 -3.91 -16.76
C TRP A 75 -2.18 -4.80 -16.16
N TYR A 76 -2.31 -4.82 -14.84
CA TYR A 76 -3.31 -5.63 -14.14
C TYR A 76 -4.75 -5.21 -14.50
N ALA A 77 -5.01 -3.91 -14.55
CA ALA A 77 -6.30 -3.33 -14.93
C ALA A 77 -6.69 -3.73 -16.36
N ASN A 78 -5.74 -3.71 -17.30
CA ASN A 78 -5.95 -4.20 -18.67
C ASN A 78 -6.27 -5.71 -18.71
N CYS A 79 -5.65 -6.53 -17.86
CA CYS A 79 -5.95 -7.97 -17.80
C CYS A 79 -7.38 -8.26 -17.31
N LEU A 80 -7.98 -7.36 -16.54
CA LEU A 80 -9.32 -7.50 -15.97
C LEU A 80 -10.40 -6.68 -16.70
N ASP A 81 -10.03 -5.96 -17.76
CA ASP A 81 -10.90 -4.99 -18.43
C ASP A 81 -11.53 -3.99 -17.45
N MET A 82 -10.71 -3.48 -16.52
CA MET A 82 -11.12 -2.57 -15.44
C MET A 82 -10.30 -1.28 -15.50
N ALA A 83 -10.85 -0.19 -14.99
CA ALA A 83 -10.10 1.03 -14.70
C ALA A 83 -9.76 1.10 -13.21
N LEU A 84 -8.47 1.06 -12.86
CA LEU A 84 -7.99 1.25 -11.50
C LEU A 84 -7.38 2.64 -11.36
N GLN A 85 -7.91 3.43 -10.44
CA GLN A 85 -7.37 4.74 -10.07
C GLN A 85 -7.27 4.84 -8.55
N PHE A 86 -6.12 5.30 -8.08
CA PHE A 86 -5.82 5.46 -6.67
C PHE A 86 -5.42 6.91 -6.42
N SER A 87 -6.17 7.59 -5.58
CA SER A 87 -5.97 9.00 -5.22
C SER A 87 -5.63 9.18 -3.74
N SER A 88 -6.01 8.22 -2.90
CA SER A 88 -5.61 8.15 -1.50
C SER A 88 -5.44 6.71 -1.03
N MET A 89 -4.84 6.53 0.15
CA MET A 89 -4.75 5.23 0.82
C MET A 89 -6.14 4.67 1.18
N GLU A 90 -7.18 5.50 1.26
CA GLU A 90 -8.54 5.02 1.55
C GLU A 90 -9.18 4.32 0.36
N ASP A 91 -8.73 4.61 -0.86
CA ASP A 91 -9.22 3.93 -2.06
C ASP A 91 -8.90 2.43 -2.04
N MET A 92 -7.89 2.01 -1.27
CA MET A 92 -7.63 0.59 -1.05
C MET A 92 -8.76 -0.13 -0.30
N TRP A 93 -9.55 0.57 0.53
CA TRP A 93 -10.70 -0.05 1.20
C TRP A 93 -11.87 -0.29 0.24
N LYS A 94 -11.82 0.28 -0.98
CA LYS A 94 -12.86 0.19 -2.00
C LYS A 94 -12.57 -0.89 -3.06
N LEU A 95 -11.35 -1.45 -3.05
CA LEU A 95 -10.97 -2.63 -3.85
C LEU A 95 -11.65 -3.88 -3.27
#